data_AF-A0A382R1B4-F1
#
_entry.id   AF-A0A382R1B4-F1
#
_cell.length_a   1.000
_cell.length_b   1.000
_cell.length_c   1.000
_cell.angle_alpha   90.00
_cell.angle_beta   90.00
_cell.angle_gamma   90.00
#
_symmetry.space_group_name_H-M   'P 1'
#
loop_
_entity.id
_entity.type
_entity.pdbx_description
1 polymer ?
#
loop_
_entity_poly.entity_id
_entity_poly.type
_entity_poly.pdbx_seq_one_letter_code
_entity_poly.pdbx_strand_id
1 'polypeptide(L)'
;KVLNGVLDSHKVDVIAVGNGTASREVFQFIREWIKSKGHDVEALMINESGASVYSASKTAREEFPDLDLTVRGAVSIARRYQDPLAELVKIEPKSIGVGQYQHDVNQTRLKQSLQRTVESCVNFVGVDLNRASVQLLEYVSGINPNVARNIVIHRSKNGSFHGREQLRKVKGMGDRTFEQAVGFLRVPESKNPLDHSAVHPENYPLVEKIAADQGLPLQELMGKESLLKDIDLSGYQQNGAGEYTLRDILEELRKPGRDPRQDHQAVQFDESVSEISDLSKGMKLPGMITNVTHFGVFVDIGVHQDGLVHISQLSRRYVKDPMEVCS
;
A
#
# COMPACT_ATOMS: atom_id res chain seq x y z
N LYS A 1 -32.17 6.03 -8.16
CA LYS A 1 -32.69 4.85 -8.90
C LYS A 1 -31.54 3.94 -9.32
N VAL A 2 -30.58 4.41 -10.12
CA VAL A 2 -29.41 3.60 -10.53
C VAL A 2 -28.60 3.12 -9.32
N LEU A 3 -28.24 4.03 -8.39
CA LEU A 3 -27.50 3.67 -7.18
C LEU A 3 -28.22 2.62 -6.32
N ASN A 4 -29.53 2.77 -6.11
CA ASN A 4 -30.33 1.76 -5.41
C ASN A 4 -30.26 0.41 -6.13
N GLY A 5 -30.40 0.39 -7.47
CA GLY A 5 -30.28 -0.85 -8.24
C GLY A 5 -28.93 -1.55 -8.09
N VAL A 6 -27.84 -0.78 -7.90
CA VAL A 6 -26.51 -1.33 -7.60
C VAL A 6 -26.50 -1.97 -6.21
N LEU A 7 -27.00 -1.27 -5.18
CA LEU A 7 -27.08 -1.82 -3.82
C LEU A 7 -28.00 -3.05 -3.70
N ASP A 8 -29.10 -3.07 -4.48
CA ASP A 8 -30.02 -4.20 -4.49
C ASP A 8 -29.39 -5.44 -5.17
N SER A 9 -28.49 -5.22 -6.14
CA SER A 9 -27.83 -6.29 -6.90
C SER A 9 -26.52 -6.77 -6.27
N HIS A 10 -25.89 -5.93 -5.46
CA HIS A 10 -24.55 -6.17 -4.92
C HIS A 10 -24.47 -5.76 -3.45
N LYS A 11 -23.76 -6.56 -2.64
CA LYS A 11 -23.38 -6.15 -1.28
C LYS A 11 -22.23 -5.16 -1.37
N VAL A 12 -22.56 -3.88 -1.38
CA VAL A 12 -21.60 -2.78 -1.38
C VAL A 12 -21.49 -2.25 0.03
N ASP A 13 -20.29 -2.27 0.61
CA ASP A 13 -20.04 -1.68 1.93
C ASP A 13 -19.58 -0.22 1.82
N VAL A 14 -18.91 0.14 0.72
CA VAL A 14 -18.25 1.44 0.54
C VAL A 14 -18.41 2.00 -0.87
N ILE A 15 -18.63 3.32 -0.95
CA ILE A 15 -18.65 4.12 -2.17
C ILE A 15 -17.43 5.03 -2.20
N ALA A 16 -16.51 4.76 -3.12
CA ALA A 16 -15.33 5.58 -3.35
C ALA A 16 -15.63 6.70 -4.37
N VAL A 17 -15.35 7.95 -3.98
CA VAL A 17 -15.50 9.13 -4.83
C VAL A 17 -14.12 9.72 -5.09
N GLY A 18 -13.74 9.92 -6.36
CA GLY A 18 -12.48 10.57 -6.71
C GLY A 18 -12.47 12.05 -6.30
N ASN A 19 -11.33 12.56 -5.83
CA ASN A 19 -11.17 13.96 -5.39
C ASN A 19 -10.92 14.96 -6.54
N GLY A 20 -11.43 14.68 -7.74
CA GLY A 20 -11.30 15.53 -8.93
C GLY A 20 -12.33 16.65 -9.04
N THR A 21 -12.58 17.07 -10.28
CA THR A 21 -13.59 18.08 -10.61
C THR A 21 -14.99 17.62 -10.19
N ALA A 22 -15.75 18.52 -9.55
CA ALA A 22 -17.10 18.27 -9.03
C ALA A 22 -17.19 17.16 -7.95
N SER A 23 -16.05 16.76 -7.37
CA SER A 23 -15.98 15.68 -6.38
C SER A 23 -16.78 15.98 -5.11
N ARG A 24 -16.81 17.23 -4.66
CA ARG A 24 -17.54 17.66 -3.47
C ARG A 24 -19.05 17.53 -3.66
N GLU A 25 -19.57 18.02 -4.78
CA GLU A 25 -20.99 17.97 -5.12
C GLU A 25 -21.46 16.53 -5.25
N VAL A 26 -20.65 15.68 -5.89
CA VAL A 26 -20.90 14.23 -5.96
C VAL A 26 -20.85 13.61 -4.56
N PHE A 27 -19.85 13.92 -3.75
CA PHE A 27 -19.71 13.37 -2.41
C PHE A 27 -20.87 13.77 -1.49
N GLN A 28 -21.28 15.03 -1.52
CA GLN A 28 -22.44 15.55 -0.79
C GLN A 28 -23.72 14.85 -1.26
N PHE A 29 -23.96 14.76 -2.57
CA PHE A 29 -25.10 14.06 -3.13
C PHE A 29 -25.17 12.61 -2.65
N ILE A 30 -24.03 11.89 -2.63
CA ILE A 30 -23.95 10.51 -2.14
C ILE A 30 -24.28 10.45 -0.64
N ARG A 31 -23.71 11.33 0.20
CA ARG A 31 -23.99 11.33 1.64
C ARG A 31 -25.45 11.67 1.96
N GLU A 32 -26.04 12.63 1.27
CA GLU A 32 -27.47 12.95 1.41
C GLU A 32 -28.35 11.79 0.96
N TRP A 33 -27.99 11.12 -0.13
CA TRP A 33 -28.69 9.93 -0.61
C TRP A 33 -28.60 8.76 0.39
N ILE A 34 -27.43 8.48 0.96
CA ILE A 34 -27.22 7.47 2.00
C ILE A 34 -28.11 7.77 3.21
N LYS A 35 -28.06 9.01 3.74
CA LYS A 35 -28.81 9.44 4.93
C LYS A 35 -30.32 9.41 4.69
N SER A 36 -30.78 9.92 3.56
CA SER A 36 -32.22 10.04 3.26
C SER A 36 -32.90 8.70 3.03
N LYS A 37 -32.15 7.67 2.62
CA LYS A 37 -32.66 6.31 2.37
C LYS A 37 -32.31 5.31 3.47
N GLY A 38 -31.50 5.71 4.45
CA GLY A 38 -31.06 4.84 5.53
C GLY A 38 -30.23 3.65 5.04
N HIS A 39 -29.39 3.87 4.03
CA HIS A 39 -28.50 2.84 3.50
C HIS A 39 -27.34 2.59 4.48
N ASP A 40 -27.00 1.34 4.72
CA ASP A 40 -25.86 0.92 5.53
C ASP A 40 -24.60 0.80 4.66
N VAL A 41 -24.15 1.95 4.13
CA VAL A 41 -22.95 2.06 3.29
C VAL A 41 -22.16 3.31 3.65
N GLU A 42 -20.84 3.23 3.57
CA GLU A 42 -19.96 4.38 3.81
C GLU A 42 -19.60 5.07 2.49
N ALA A 43 -19.36 6.38 2.53
CA ALA A 43 -18.82 7.13 1.40
C ALA A 43 -17.47 7.74 1.78
N LEU A 44 -16.47 7.54 0.94
CA LEU A 44 -15.11 8.01 1.16
C LEU A 44 -14.57 8.73 -0.07
N MET A 45 -13.76 9.75 0.18
CA MET A 45 -13.05 10.47 -0.88
C MET A 45 -11.66 9.85 -1.08
N ILE A 46 -11.32 9.58 -2.34
CA ILE A 46 -10.11 8.87 -2.74
C ILE A 46 -9.32 9.76 -3.69
N ASN A 47 -8.00 9.78 -3.51
CA ASN A 47 -7.11 10.46 -4.42
C ASN A 47 -7.21 9.84 -5.84
N GLU A 48 -7.60 10.63 -6.84
CA GLU A 48 -7.73 10.17 -8.22
C GLU A 48 -6.52 10.50 -9.11
N SER A 49 -5.45 11.06 -8.55
CA SER A 49 -4.27 11.48 -9.31
C SER A 49 -3.68 10.31 -10.09
N GLY A 50 -3.47 10.51 -11.40
CA GLY A 50 -3.01 9.46 -12.31
C GLY A 50 -4.08 8.43 -12.73
N ALA A 51 -5.34 8.51 -12.28
CA ALA A 51 -6.40 7.60 -12.71
C ALA A 51 -6.70 7.74 -14.21
N SER A 52 -6.65 8.97 -14.74
CA SER A 52 -6.74 9.25 -16.17
C SER A 52 -5.58 8.62 -16.95
N VAL A 53 -4.36 8.68 -16.42
CA VAL A 53 -3.17 8.06 -17.02
C VAL A 53 -3.29 6.54 -17.03
N TYR A 54 -3.76 5.93 -15.92
CA TYR A 54 -4.07 4.50 -15.88
C TYR A 54 -5.11 4.13 -16.93
N SER A 55 -6.24 4.85 -16.99
CA SER A 55 -7.37 4.50 -17.87
C SER A 55 -7.03 4.48 -19.36
N ALA A 56 -6.07 5.32 -19.78
CA ALA A 56 -5.53 5.40 -21.13
C ALA A 56 -4.37 4.41 -21.39
N SER A 57 -3.84 3.78 -20.35
CA SER A 57 -2.65 2.92 -20.42
C SER A 57 -2.90 1.64 -21.22
N LYS A 58 -1.81 0.97 -21.62
CA LYS A 58 -1.88 -0.38 -22.18
C LYS A 58 -2.39 -1.38 -21.15
N THR A 59 -1.96 -1.25 -19.89
CA THR A 59 -2.38 -2.12 -18.78
C THR A 59 -3.89 -2.10 -18.57
N ALA A 60 -4.52 -0.93 -18.51
CA ALA A 60 -5.97 -0.83 -18.33
C ALA A 60 -6.75 -1.37 -19.55
N ARG A 61 -6.20 -1.23 -20.76
CA ARG A 61 -6.79 -1.83 -21.97
C ARG A 61 -6.69 -3.36 -22.00
N GLU A 62 -5.64 -3.92 -21.43
CA GLU A 62 -5.50 -5.38 -21.28
C GLU A 62 -6.38 -5.92 -20.15
N GLU A 63 -6.51 -5.20 -19.04
CA GLU A 63 -7.39 -5.59 -17.92
C GLU A 63 -8.88 -5.46 -18.30
N PHE A 64 -9.24 -4.42 -19.06
CA PHE A 64 -10.62 -4.10 -19.42
C PHE A 64 -10.77 -3.71 -20.90
N PRO A 65 -10.67 -4.68 -21.83
CA PRO A 65 -10.71 -4.40 -23.27
C PRO A 65 -12.00 -3.71 -23.71
N ASP A 66 -13.13 -4.12 -23.13
CA ASP A 66 -14.47 -3.72 -23.56
C ASP A 66 -15.04 -2.49 -22.82
N LEU A 67 -14.33 -1.96 -21.83
CA LEU A 67 -14.76 -0.78 -21.07
C LEU A 67 -14.17 0.50 -21.67
N ASP A 68 -14.94 1.58 -21.66
CA ASP A 68 -14.43 2.88 -22.08
C ASP A 68 -13.49 3.51 -21.04
N LEU A 69 -12.85 4.61 -21.44
CA LEU A 69 -11.82 5.27 -20.64
C LEU A 69 -12.37 5.80 -19.30
N THR A 70 -13.61 6.30 -19.27
CA THR A 70 -14.20 6.86 -18.05
C THR A 70 -14.48 5.78 -17.01
N VAL A 71 -15.01 4.63 -17.46
CA VAL A 71 -15.29 3.49 -16.58
C VAL A 71 -13.99 2.88 -16.03
N ARG A 72 -12.94 2.76 -16.84
CA ARG A 72 -11.62 2.32 -16.36
C ARG A 72 -11.06 3.23 -15.27
N GLY A 73 -11.27 4.54 -15.39
CA GLY A 73 -10.91 5.51 -14.34
C GLY A 73 -11.65 5.24 -13.03
N ALA A 74 -12.97 5.05 -13.10
CA ALA A 74 -13.79 4.72 -11.93
C ALA A 74 -13.38 3.40 -11.25
N VAL A 75 -13.03 2.38 -12.04
CA VAL A 75 -12.50 1.12 -11.50
C VAL A 75 -11.19 1.33 -10.73
N SER A 76 -10.29 2.19 -11.23
CA SER A 76 -9.05 2.50 -10.53
C SER A 76 -9.32 3.18 -9.18
N ILE A 77 -10.24 4.14 -9.13
CA ILE A 77 -10.64 4.82 -7.89
C ILE A 77 -11.16 3.82 -6.85
N ALA A 78 -12.05 2.91 -7.25
CA ALA A 78 -12.57 1.87 -6.36
C ALA A 78 -11.48 0.92 -5.84
N ARG A 79 -10.53 0.52 -6.71
CA ARG A 79 -9.41 -0.36 -6.33
C ARG A 79 -8.38 0.31 -5.43
N ARG A 80 -8.17 1.63 -5.56
CA ARG A 80 -7.31 2.40 -4.66
C ARG A 80 -7.83 2.41 -3.23
N TYR A 81 -9.14 2.40 -3.03
CA TYR A 81 -9.72 2.24 -1.70
C TYR A 81 -9.35 0.87 -1.11
N GLN A 82 -9.43 -0.20 -1.91
CA GLN A 82 -9.15 -1.57 -1.45
C GLN A 82 -7.68 -1.80 -1.12
N ASP A 83 -6.78 -1.38 -2.02
CA ASP A 83 -5.34 -1.45 -1.80
C ASP A 83 -4.64 -0.35 -2.64
N PRO A 84 -4.31 0.80 -2.03
CA PRO A 84 -3.66 1.90 -2.74
C PRO A 84 -2.35 1.48 -3.40
N LEU A 85 -1.56 0.64 -2.73
CA LEU A 85 -0.25 0.24 -3.23
C LEU A 85 -0.41 -0.62 -4.48
N ALA A 86 -1.27 -1.65 -4.44
CA ALA A 86 -1.46 -2.57 -5.56
C ALA A 86 -2.04 -1.89 -6.81
N GLU A 87 -2.79 -0.81 -6.65
CA GLU A 87 -3.36 -0.06 -7.77
C GLU A 87 -2.43 1.05 -8.28
N LEU A 88 -1.75 1.80 -7.40
CA LEU A 88 -0.85 2.90 -7.80
C LEU A 88 0.40 2.41 -8.53
N VAL A 89 0.91 1.21 -8.25
CA VAL A 89 2.05 0.62 -8.98
C VAL A 89 1.77 0.39 -10.47
N LYS A 90 0.49 0.40 -10.90
CA LYS A 90 0.10 0.26 -12.30
C LYS A 90 0.28 1.55 -13.11
N ILE A 91 0.57 2.66 -12.45
CA ILE A 91 0.77 3.98 -13.06
C ILE A 91 2.27 4.30 -13.07
N GLU A 92 2.74 5.00 -14.10
CA GLU A 92 4.11 5.49 -14.09
C GLU A 92 4.27 6.45 -12.88
N PRO A 93 5.24 6.24 -11.96
CA PRO A 93 5.26 6.98 -10.69
C PRO A 93 5.26 8.51 -10.84
N LYS A 94 5.93 9.04 -11.86
CA LYS A 94 5.95 10.49 -12.16
C LYS A 94 4.58 11.06 -12.56
N SER A 95 3.65 10.20 -12.98
CA SER A 95 2.31 10.56 -13.42
C SER A 95 1.28 10.55 -12.30
N ILE A 96 1.66 10.15 -11.08
CA ILE A 96 0.80 10.24 -9.89
C ILE A 96 0.67 11.70 -9.42
N GLY A 97 1.53 12.62 -9.88
CA GLY A 97 1.44 14.03 -9.50
C GLY A 97 1.99 14.25 -8.09
N VAL A 98 3.30 14.14 -7.94
CA VAL A 98 3.99 14.11 -6.62
C VAL A 98 4.42 15.49 -6.13
N GLY A 99 4.07 16.55 -6.85
CA GLY A 99 4.37 17.92 -6.43
C GLY A 99 4.08 18.96 -7.52
N GLN A 100 3.89 20.21 -7.08
CA GLN A 100 3.48 21.34 -7.94
C GLN A 100 4.45 21.61 -9.09
N TYR A 101 5.76 21.56 -8.82
CA TYR A 101 6.83 21.87 -9.80
C TYR A 101 7.52 20.62 -10.34
N GLN A 102 6.85 19.46 -10.33
CA GLN A 102 7.46 18.20 -10.77
C GLN A 102 7.96 18.22 -12.22
N HIS A 103 7.44 19.13 -13.05
CA HIS A 103 7.86 19.27 -14.45
C HIS A 103 9.10 20.14 -14.62
N ASP A 104 9.44 20.96 -13.62
CA ASP A 104 10.57 21.91 -13.67
C ASP A 104 11.88 21.31 -13.13
N VAL A 105 11.82 20.10 -12.58
CA VAL A 105 12.99 19.37 -12.07
C VAL A 105 13.61 18.46 -13.12
N ASN A 106 14.82 17.94 -12.83
CA ASN A 106 15.46 16.96 -13.69
C ASN A 106 14.65 15.66 -13.77
N GLN A 107 14.03 15.41 -14.92
CA GLN A 107 13.08 14.32 -15.14
C GLN A 107 13.72 12.92 -14.99
N THR A 108 14.99 12.75 -15.37
CA THR A 108 15.69 11.47 -15.21
C THR A 108 15.92 11.15 -13.74
N ARG A 109 16.38 12.12 -12.95
CA ARG A 109 16.59 11.96 -11.51
C ARG A 109 15.27 11.76 -10.78
N LEU A 110 14.22 12.50 -11.15
CA LEU A 110 12.88 12.33 -10.60
C LEU A 110 12.38 10.89 -10.82
N LYS A 111 12.45 10.40 -12.06
CA LYS A 111 12.04 9.02 -12.39
C LYS A 111 12.78 7.98 -11.56
N GLN A 112 14.10 8.09 -11.44
CA GLN A 112 14.90 7.16 -10.64
C GLN A 112 14.55 7.23 -9.15
N SER A 113 14.34 8.43 -8.62
CA SER A 113 13.95 8.62 -7.23
C SER A 113 12.60 7.99 -6.93
N LEU A 114 11.59 8.28 -7.75
CA LEU A 114 10.25 7.73 -7.56
C LEU A 114 10.21 6.23 -7.72
N GLN A 115 10.95 5.67 -8.69
CA GLN A 115 11.05 4.23 -8.86
C GLN A 115 11.62 3.57 -7.60
N ARG A 116 12.69 4.11 -7.01
CA ARG A 116 13.26 3.58 -5.76
C ARG A 116 12.28 3.68 -4.59
N THR A 117 11.51 4.78 -4.52
CA THR A 117 10.46 4.92 -3.49
C THR A 117 9.42 3.82 -3.63
N VAL A 118 8.95 3.54 -4.85
CA VAL A 118 7.97 2.48 -5.10
C VAL A 118 8.55 1.10 -4.77
N GLU A 119 9.76 0.80 -5.21
CA GLU A 119 10.47 -0.44 -4.84
C GLU A 119 10.57 -0.57 -3.31
N SER A 120 10.99 0.47 -2.60
CA SER A 120 11.08 0.48 -1.15
C SER A 120 9.72 0.20 -0.49
N CYS A 121 8.65 0.88 -0.91
CA CYS A 121 7.31 0.68 -0.37
C CYS A 121 6.78 -0.74 -0.62
N VAL A 122 6.96 -1.29 -1.83
CA VAL A 122 6.50 -2.64 -2.18
C VAL A 122 7.23 -3.71 -1.36
N ASN A 123 8.54 -3.60 -1.23
CA ASN A 123 9.33 -4.56 -0.46
C ASN A 123 9.11 -4.42 1.05
N PHE A 124 8.87 -3.20 1.55
CA PHE A 124 8.55 -2.97 2.96
C PHE A 124 7.18 -3.55 3.34
N VAL A 125 6.16 -3.37 2.49
CA VAL A 125 4.83 -3.95 2.73
C VAL A 125 4.84 -5.46 2.50
N GLY A 126 5.61 -5.96 1.54
CA GLY A 126 5.61 -7.36 1.10
C GLY A 126 4.43 -7.68 0.19
N VAL A 127 4.54 -8.79 -0.54
CA VAL A 127 3.62 -9.12 -1.64
C VAL A 127 3.09 -10.54 -1.52
N ASP A 128 1.76 -10.69 -1.59
CA ASP A 128 1.12 -12.01 -1.69
C ASP A 128 1.38 -12.62 -3.08
N LEU A 129 2.15 -13.71 -3.10
CA LEU A 129 2.57 -14.38 -4.32
C LEU A 129 1.40 -14.93 -5.17
N ASN A 130 0.30 -15.32 -4.53
CA ASN A 130 -0.85 -15.92 -5.19
C ASN A 130 -1.81 -14.87 -5.75
N ARG A 131 -1.79 -13.64 -5.23
CA ARG A 131 -2.76 -12.59 -5.60
C ARG A 131 -2.15 -11.43 -6.41
N ALA A 132 -0.86 -11.15 -6.23
CA ALA A 132 -0.20 -9.99 -6.81
C ALA A 132 -0.31 -9.91 -8.34
N SER A 133 -0.49 -8.70 -8.87
CA SER A 133 -0.43 -8.44 -10.31
C SER A 133 1.01 -8.54 -10.84
N VAL A 134 1.16 -8.62 -12.17
CA VAL A 134 2.47 -8.53 -12.81
C VAL A 134 3.16 -7.20 -12.44
N GLN A 135 2.41 -6.11 -12.46
CA GLN A 135 2.92 -4.76 -12.18
C GLN A 135 3.42 -4.63 -10.74
N LEU A 136 2.75 -5.25 -9.76
CA LEU A 136 3.22 -5.25 -8.38
C LEU A 136 4.49 -6.10 -8.22
N LEU A 137 4.53 -7.27 -8.85
CA LEU A 137 5.69 -8.17 -8.82
C LEU A 137 6.94 -7.55 -9.46
N GLU A 138 6.79 -6.66 -10.44
CA GLU A 138 7.90 -5.96 -11.08
C GLU A 138 8.71 -5.06 -10.15
N TYR A 139 8.13 -4.66 -9.00
CA TYR A 139 8.80 -3.83 -7.99
C TYR A 139 9.37 -4.66 -6.83
N VAL A 140 9.19 -5.99 -6.83
CA VAL A 140 9.80 -6.87 -5.83
C VAL A 140 11.29 -7.02 -6.12
N SER A 141 12.11 -6.94 -5.07
CA SER A 141 13.57 -7.06 -5.16
C SER A 141 13.98 -8.30 -5.95
N GLY A 142 14.90 -8.12 -6.91
CA GLY A 142 15.38 -9.19 -7.78
C GLY A 142 14.43 -9.62 -8.90
N ILE A 143 13.14 -9.26 -8.86
CA ILE A 143 12.17 -9.63 -9.89
C ILE A 143 12.19 -8.62 -11.03
N ASN A 144 12.33 -9.11 -12.25
CA ASN A 144 12.23 -8.31 -13.47
C ASN A 144 10.89 -8.59 -14.20
N PRO A 145 10.51 -7.78 -15.21
CA PRO A 145 9.25 -7.96 -15.96
C PRO A 145 9.06 -9.33 -16.60
N ASN A 146 10.14 -10.05 -16.94
CA ASN A 146 10.03 -11.40 -17.48
C ASN A 146 9.70 -12.42 -16.39
N VAL A 147 10.38 -12.32 -15.24
CA VAL A 147 10.14 -13.21 -14.09
C VAL A 147 8.74 -12.96 -13.50
N ALA A 148 8.33 -11.70 -13.34
CA ALA A 148 6.99 -11.33 -12.87
C ALA A 148 5.88 -11.98 -13.72
N ARG A 149 5.98 -11.88 -15.06
CA ARG A 149 5.05 -12.56 -15.97
C ARG A 149 5.10 -14.07 -15.84
N ASN A 150 6.28 -14.66 -15.70
CA ASN A 150 6.43 -16.10 -15.54
C ASN A 150 5.84 -16.61 -14.23
N ILE A 151 5.89 -15.83 -13.14
CA ILE A 151 5.21 -16.16 -11.87
C ILE A 151 3.69 -16.27 -12.09
N VAL A 152 3.09 -15.26 -12.71
CA VAL A 152 1.64 -15.26 -12.98
C VAL A 152 1.25 -16.39 -13.93
N ILE A 153 2.02 -16.60 -15.00
CA ILE A 153 1.82 -17.74 -15.93
C ILE A 153 1.93 -19.08 -15.19
N HIS A 154 2.88 -19.21 -14.27
CA HIS A 154 3.09 -20.44 -13.51
C HIS A 154 1.87 -20.74 -12.64
N ARG A 155 1.35 -19.77 -11.86
CA ARG A 155 0.17 -20.02 -11.01
C ARG A 155 -1.11 -20.21 -11.80
N SER A 156 -1.26 -19.55 -12.96
CA SER A 156 -2.41 -19.79 -13.85
C SER A 156 -2.42 -21.19 -14.45
N LYS A 157 -1.26 -21.82 -14.63
CA LYS A 157 -1.14 -23.17 -15.22
C LYS A 157 -1.09 -24.29 -14.19
N ASN A 158 -0.44 -24.07 -13.06
CA ASN A 158 -0.14 -25.11 -12.06
C ASN A 158 -0.98 -24.96 -10.78
N GLY A 159 -1.83 -23.94 -10.69
CA GLY A 159 -2.54 -23.56 -9.47
C GLY A 159 -1.68 -22.71 -8.53
N SER A 160 -2.26 -22.36 -7.38
CA SER A 160 -1.61 -21.51 -6.37
C SER A 160 -0.30 -22.12 -5.84
N PHE A 161 0.62 -21.25 -5.45
CA PHE A 161 1.80 -21.62 -4.69
C PHE A 161 1.39 -22.01 -3.27
N HIS A 162 1.96 -23.10 -2.76
CA HIS A 162 1.73 -23.65 -1.42
C HIS A 162 2.98 -23.53 -0.53
N GLY A 163 4.02 -22.88 -1.03
CA GLY A 163 5.23 -22.56 -0.29
C GLY A 163 6.25 -21.86 -1.17
N ARG A 164 7.17 -21.13 -0.54
CA ARG A 164 8.14 -20.27 -1.22
C ARG A 164 9.07 -21.04 -2.15
N GLU A 165 9.52 -22.23 -1.76
CA GLU A 165 10.42 -23.07 -2.56
C GLU A 165 9.89 -23.41 -3.97
N GLN A 166 8.57 -23.41 -4.16
CA GLN A 166 7.98 -23.63 -5.47
C GLN A 166 8.33 -22.54 -6.49
N LEU A 167 8.74 -21.35 -6.04
CA LEU A 167 9.25 -20.29 -6.91
C LEU A 167 10.45 -20.73 -7.75
N ARG A 168 11.28 -21.65 -7.26
CA ARG A 168 12.43 -22.20 -8.01
C ARG A 168 12.01 -22.91 -9.29
N LYS A 169 10.74 -23.32 -9.41
CA LYS A 169 10.17 -23.95 -10.61
C LYS A 169 9.71 -22.93 -11.65
N VAL A 170 9.74 -21.63 -11.33
CA VAL A 170 9.34 -20.57 -12.24
C VAL A 170 10.46 -20.30 -13.24
N LYS A 171 10.12 -20.24 -14.53
CA LYS A 171 11.09 -19.94 -15.59
C LYS A 171 11.77 -18.59 -15.34
N GLY A 172 13.10 -18.58 -15.34
CA GLY A 172 13.90 -17.38 -15.09
C GLY A 172 14.14 -17.07 -13.60
N MET A 173 13.60 -17.87 -12.68
CA MET A 173 13.93 -17.81 -11.26
C MET A 173 15.24 -18.58 -10.99
N GLY A 174 16.38 -17.90 -11.10
CA GLY A 174 17.67 -18.46 -10.68
C GLY A 174 17.90 -18.34 -9.17
N ASP A 175 18.93 -19.00 -8.64
CA ASP A 175 19.21 -19.01 -7.19
C ASP A 175 19.37 -17.60 -6.61
N ARG A 176 20.12 -16.72 -7.30
CA ARG A 176 20.30 -15.34 -6.87
C ARG A 176 19.00 -14.53 -6.94
N THR A 177 18.17 -14.75 -7.95
CA THR A 177 16.86 -14.08 -8.07
C THR A 177 15.94 -14.53 -6.95
N PHE A 178 15.93 -15.82 -6.65
CA PHE A 178 15.17 -16.39 -5.55
C PHE A 178 15.60 -15.79 -4.21
N GLU A 179 16.90 -15.83 -3.90
CA GLU A 179 17.48 -15.26 -2.68
C GLU A 179 17.11 -13.78 -2.50
N GLN A 180 17.18 -12.97 -3.55
CA GLN A 180 16.86 -11.55 -3.45
C GLN A 180 15.35 -11.26 -3.27
N ALA A 181 14.48 -12.13 -3.77
CA ALA A 181 13.04 -11.87 -3.82
C ALA A 181 12.25 -12.55 -2.70
N VAL A 182 12.68 -13.72 -2.26
CA VAL A 182 11.84 -14.65 -1.51
C VAL A 182 11.40 -14.13 -0.14
N GLY A 183 12.22 -13.29 0.51
CA GLY A 183 11.86 -12.65 1.79
C GLY A 183 10.70 -11.67 1.68
N PHE A 184 10.45 -11.12 0.48
CA PHE A 184 9.38 -10.15 0.22
C PHE A 184 8.10 -10.77 -0.34
N LEU A 185 8.15 -12.06 -0.72
CA LEU A 185 7.03 -12.80 -1.29
C LEU A 185 6.40 -13.69 -0.22
N ARG A 186 5.12 -13.48 0.11
CA ARG A 186 4.40 -14.26 1.13
C ARG A 186 3.46 -15.26 0.48
N VAL A 187 3.25 -16.38 1.16
CA VAL A 187 2.28 -17.42 0.77
C VAL A 187 1.38 -17.72 1.97
N PRO A 188 0.33 -16.90 2.22
CA PRO A 188 -0.54 -17.03 3.39
C PRO A 188 -1.21 -18.40 3.52
N GLU A 189 -1.38 -19.12 2.41
CA GLU A 189 -1.97 -20.47 2.39
C GLU A 189 -0.94 -21.60 2.62
N SER A 190 0.34 -21.28 2.83
CA SER A 190 1.40 -22.29 3.07
C SER A 190 1.21 -23.03 4.38
N LYS A 191 1.60 -24.31 4.41
CA LYS A 191 1.66 -25.11 5.64
C LYS A 191 2.82 -24.71 6.54
N ASN A 192 3.88 -24.13 5.99
CA ASN A 192 4.97 -23.58 6.78
C ASN A 192 4.57 -22.17 7.22
N PRO A 193 4.38 -21.91 8.53
CA PRO A 193 3.95 -20.60 8.99
C PRO A 193 4.97 -19.49 8.70
N LEU A 194 6.26 -19.82 8.51
CA LEU A 194 7.28 -18.83 8.18
C LEU A 194 7.11 -18.22 6.78
N ASP A 195 6.43 -18.93 5.87
CA ASP A 195 6.11 -18.40 4.53
C ASP A 195 5.08 -17.26 4.57
N HIS A 196 4.42 -17.06 5.72
CA HIS A 196 3.48 -15.95 5.95
C HIS A 196 4.20 -14.69 6.42
N SER A 197 5.48 -14.82 6.79
CA SER A 197 6.27 -13.81 7.49
C SER A 197 7.36 -13.21 6.60
N ALA A 198 8.00 -12.13 7.02
CA ALA A 198 9.20 -11.57 6.39
C ALA A 198 10.49 -12.36 6.70
N VAL A 199 10.43 -13.43 7.52
CA VAL A 199 11.61 -14.25 7.81
C VAL A 199 12.11 -14.87 6.50
N HIS A 200 13.37 -14.58 6.18
CA HIS A 200 14.00 -15.11 4.98
C HIS A 200 14.26 -16.63 5.12
N PRO A 201 14.04 -17.46 4.07
CA PRO A 201 14.24 -18.92 4.13
C PRO A 201 15.61 -19.38 4.60
N GLU A 202 16.67 -18.58 4.40
CA GLU A 202 18.01 -18.89 4.93
C GLU A 202 18.03 -19.04 6.46
N ASN A 203 17.08 -18.39 7.16
CA ASN A 203 16.97 -18.37 8.60
C ASN A 203 15.94 -19.39 9.13
N TYR A 204 15.28 -20.18 8.28
CA TYR A 204 14.32 -21.19 8.73
C TYR A 204 14.94 -22.21 9.70
N PRO A 205 16.13 -22.78 9.43
CA PRO A 205 16.76 -23.71 10.38
C PRO A 205 17.04 -23.08 11.75
N LEU A 206 17.34 -21.78 11.77
CA LEU A 206 17.57 -21.04 12.99
C LEU A 206 16.28 -20.87 13.80
N VAL A 207 15.17 -20.51 13.16
CA VAL A 207 13.87 -20.40 13.84
C VAL A 207 13.37 -21.76 14.33
N GLU A 208 13.55 -22.82 13.55
CA GLU A 208 13.22 -24.18 13.97
C GLU A 208 14.05 -24.61 15.20
N LYS A 209 15.33 -24.24 15.26
CA LYS A 209 16.17 -24.45 16.43
C LYS A 209 15.66 -23.67 17.66
N ILE A 210 15.32 -22.39 17.49
CA ILE A 210 14.75 -21.57 18.57
C ILE A 210 13.48 -22.24 19.12
N ALA A 211 12.57 -22.68 18.24
CA ALA A 211 11.35 -23.39 18.66
C ALA A 211 11.66 -24.68 19.43
N ALA A 212 12.63 -25.48 18.94
CA ALA A 212 13.05 -26.72 19.58
C ALA A 212 13.66 -26.50 20.98
N ASP A 213 14.50 -25.47 21.14
CA ASP A 213 15.11 -25.11 22.42
C ASP A 213 14.07 -24.64 23.46
N GLN A 214 12.96 -24.06 22.99
CA GLN A 214 11.81 -23.71 23.83
C GLN A 214 10.88 -24.90 24.10
N GLY A 215 11.11 -26.05 23.46
CA GLY A 215 10.26 -27.24 23.57
C GLY A 215 8.88 -27.06 22.95
N LEU A 216 8.73 -26.16 21.97
CA LEU A 216 7.46 -25.81 21.35
C LEU A 216 7.45 -26.17 19.85
N PRO A 217 6.29 -26.57 19.30
CA PRO A 217 6.14 -26.65 17.86
C PRO A 217 6.18 -25.23 17.26
N LEU A 218 6.74 -25.09 16.06
CA LEU A 218 6.91 -23.79 15.39
C LEU A 218 5.60 -22.99 15.29
N GLN A 219 4.48 -23.67 15.02
CA GLN A 219 3.16 -23.05 14.91
C GLN A 219 2.70 -22.40 16.21
N GLU A 220 3.10 -22.93 17.37
CA GLU A 220 2.77 -22.36 18.68
C GLU A 220 3.67 -21.19 19.06
N LEU A 221 4.85 -21.07 18.45
CA LEU A 221 5.74 -19.93 18.68
C LEU A 221 5.23 -18.65 17.98
N MET A 222 4.60 -18.81 16.81
CA MET A 222 4.11 -17.72 15.98
C MET A 222 2.98 -16.94 16.66
N GLY A 223 3.12 -15.61 16.76
CA GLY A 223 2.10 -14.74 17.35
C GLY A 223 2.02 -14.77 18.88
N LYS A 224 2.91 -15.50 19.57
CA LYS A 224 2.91 -15.60 21.04
C LYS A 224 3.96 -14.69 21.65
N GLU A 225 3.62 -13.40 21.76
CA GLU A 225 4.51 -12.37 22.33
C GLU A 225 5.09 -12.75 23.70
N SER A 226 4.31 -13.41 24.56
CA SER A 226 4.78 -13.83 25.89
C SER A 226 5.90 -14.86 25.85
N LEU A 227 5.85 -15.81 24.90
CA LEU A 227 6.86 -16.86 24.75
C LEU A 227 8.15 -16.32 24.10
N LEU A 228 8.00 -15.31 23.25
CA LEU A 228 9.11 -14.68 22.52
C LEU A 228 9.87 -13.64 23.33
N LYS A 229 9.30 -13.16 24.45
CA LYS A 229 9.88 -12.08 25.26
C LYS A 229 11.10 -12.55 26.06
N ASP A 230 11.09 -13.80 26.50
CA ASP A 230 12.09 -14.36 27.42
C ASP A 230 13.20 -15.13 26.69
N ILE A 231 13.21 -15.12 25.36
CA ILE A 231 14.22 -15.80 24.55
C ILE A 231 15.53 -15.00 24.59
N ASP A 232 16.58 -15.62 25.13
CA ASP A 232 17.94 -15.06 25.10
C ASP A 232 18.57 -15.24 23.71
N LEU A 233 18.67 -14.14 22.98
CA LEU A 233 19.25 -14.11 21.63
C LEU A 233 20.77 -14.35 21.60
N SER A 234 21.47 -14.13 22.72
CA SER A 234 22.94 -14.22 22.74
C SER A 234 23.44 -15.63 22.38
N GLY A 235 22.68 -16.66 22.76
CA GLY A 235 22.97 -18.06 22.44
C GLY A 235 22.88 -18.41 20.95
N TYR A 236 22.22 -17.57 20.14
CA TYR A 236 21.95 -17.84 18.72
C TYR A 236 22.85 -17.07 17.75
N GLN A 237 23.66 -16.12 18.23
CA GLN A 237 24.55 -15.33 17.38
C GLN A 237 25.60 -16.19 16.64
N GLN A 238 25.97 -17.33 17.21
CA GLN A 238 26.92 -18.26 16.60
C GLN A 238 26.32 -19.04 15.42
N ASN A 239 25.00 -18.97 15.20
CA ASN A 239 24.30 -19.70 14.16
C ASN A 239 24.23 -18.95 12.81
N GLY A 240 25.04 -17.91 12.61
CA GLY A 240 25.19 -17.20 11.33
C GLY A 240 24.31 -15.96 11.18
N ALA A 241 23.39 -15.72 12.12
CA ALA A 241 22.60 -14.48 12.18
C ALA A 241 23.20 -13.51 13.20
N GLY A 242 23.40 -12.26 12.77
CA GLY A 242 23.82 -11.18 13.66
C GLY A 242 22.69 -10.74 14.60
N GLU A 243 23.02 -9.91 15.59
CA GLU A 243 22.06 -9.43 16.59
C GLU A 243 20.84 -8.73 15.96
N TYR A 244 21.05 -7.90 14.94
CA TYR A 244 19.95 -7.22 14.24
C TYR A 244 19.00 -8.20 13.56
N THR A 245 19.54 -9.18 12.82
CA THR A 245 18.75 -10.23 12.17
C THR A 245 17.95 -11.05 13.17
N LEU A 246 18.55 -11.41 14.32
CA LEU A 246 17.85 -12.12 15.38
C LEU A 246 16.71 -11.31 15.99
N ARG A 247 16.91 -10.00 16.19
CA ARG A 247 15.86 -9.11 16.68
C ARG A 247 14.72 -8.98 15.66
N ASP A 248 15.05 -8.80 14.38
CA ASP A 248 14.07 -8.70 13.29
C ASP A 248 13.26 -10.00 13.18
N ILE A 249 13.91 -11.16 13.27
CA ILE A 249 13.24 -12.46 13.32
C ILE A 249 12.27 -12.49 14.50
N LEU A 250 12.68 -12.15 15.73
CA LEU A 250 11.77 -12.19 16.87
C LEU A 250 10.58 -11.22 16.72
N GLU A 251 10.80 -10.00 16.25
CA GLU A 251 9.71 -9.05 16.00
C GLU A 251 8.74 -9.58 14.95
N GLU A 252 9.26 -10.21 13.90
CA GLU A 252 8.45 -10.83 12.86
C GLU A 252 7.67 -12.05 13.40
N LEU A 253 8.26 -12.89 14.24
CA LEU A 253 7.56 -14.01 14.89
C LEU A 253 6.46 -13.54 15.84
N ARG A 254 6.61 -12.35 16.46
CA ARG A 254 5.57 -11.75 17.31
C ARG A 254 4.35 -11.35 16.50
N LYS A 255 4.55 -10.78 15.31
CA LYS A 255 3.47 -10.33 14.42
C LYS A 255 3.78 -10.73 12.97
N PRO A 256 3.58 -12.01 12.61
CA PRO A 256 3.95 -12.52 11.29
C PRO A 256 3.20 -11.81 10.18
N GLY A 257 3.94 -11.35 9.18
CA GLY A 257 3.38 -10.68 8.00
C GLY A 257 2.66 -9.38 8.33
N ARG A 258 3.02 -8.73 9.44
CA ARG A 258 2.40 -7.46 9.87
C ARG A 258 2.45 -6.46 8.73
N ASP A 259 1.28 -5.95 8.37
CA ASP A 259 1.19 -4.82 7.45
C ASP A 259 1.76 -3.58 8.15
N PRO A 260 2.79 -2.92 7.59
CA PRO A 260 3.35 -1.72 8.19
C PRO A 260 2.50 -0.48 7.93
N ARG A 261 1.47 -0.55 7.08
CA ARG A 261 0.57 0.55 6.79
C ARG A 261 -0.35 0.83 7.98
N GLN A 262 -0.73 2.09 8.15
CA GLN A 262 -1.73 2.48 9.14
C GLN A 262 -3.14 2.19 8.62
N ASP A 263 -4.06 1.92 9.54
CA ASP A 263 -5.48 1.81 9.21
C ASP A 263 -5.99 3.13 8.64
N HIS A 264 -6.89 3.04 7.66
CA HIS A 264 -7.45 4.19 6.98
C HIS A 264 -8.21 5.11 7.96
N GLN A 265 -7.77 6.36 8.12
CA GLN A 265 -8.55 7.41 8.75
C GLN A 265 -9.25 8.24 7.68
N ALA A 266 -10.58 8.12 7.62
CA ALA A 266 -11.40 8.94 6.75
C ALA A 266 -11.35 10.41 7.20
N VAL A 267 -10.71 11.27 6.42
CA VAL A 267 -10.74 12.73 6.66
C VAL A 267 -12.10 13.25 6.19
N GLN A 268 -12.89 13.78 7.12
CA GLN A 268 -14.15 14.44 6.80
C GLN A 268 -13.91 15.94 6.66
N PHE A 269 -14.16 16.50 5.48
CA PHE A 269 -14.12 17.95 5.26
C PHE A 269 -15.33 18.65 5.89
N ASP A 270 -15.16 19.93 6.25
CA ASP A 270 -16.25 20.73 6.77
C ASP A 270 -17.26 21.06 5.66
N GLU A 271 -18.52 20.70 5.87
CA GLU A 271 -19.60 20.88 4.90
C GLU A 271 -19.86 22.37 4.58
N SER A 272 -19.51 23.28 5.49
CA SER A 272 -19.79 24.72 5.37
C SER A 272 -18.85 25.50 4.44
N VAL A 273 -17.74 24.90 4.00
CA VAL A 273 -16.67 25.61 3.27
C VAL A 273 -16.35 24.91 1.96
N SER A 274 -16.74 25.49 0.81
CA SER A 274 -16.58 24.89 -0.54
C SER A 274 -15.71 25.67 -1.50
N GLU A 275 -15.68 27.00 -1.36
CA GLU A 275 -14.86 27.89 -2.16
C GLU A 275 -13.98 28.76 -1.25
N ILE A 276 -12.96 29.39 -1.82
CA ILE A 276 -12.09 30.32 -1.09
C ILE A 276 -12.92 31.48 -0.47
N SER A 277 -14.02 31.86 -1.10
CA SER A 277 -14.98 32.88 -0.64
C SER A 277 -15.70 32.50 0.66
N ASP A 278 -15.85 31.20 0.96
CA ASP A 278 -16.48 30.71 2.20
C ASP A 278 -15.53 30.81 3.41
N LEU A 279 -14.23 31.02 3.16
CA LEU A 279 -13.22 31.08 4.20
C LEU A 279 -13.24 32.42 4.94
N SER A 280 -13.18 32.33 6.26
CA SER A 280 -12.96 33.49 7.14
C SER A 280 -11.75 33.26 8.05
N LYS A 281 -11.01 34.34 8.31
CA LYS A 281 -9.83 34.29 9.16
C LYS A 281 -10.21 33.81 10.57
N GLY A 282 -9.55 32.75 11.03
CA GLY A 282 -9.78 32.16 12.36
C GLY A 282 -10.61 30.87 12.35
N MET A 283 -11.16 30.47 11.20
CA MET A 283 -11.79 29.16 11.04
C MET A 283 -10.81 28.02 11.36
N LYS A 284 -11.33 26.96 11.96
CA LYS A 284 -10.62 25.69 12.21
C LYS A 284 -11.30 24.64 11.37
N LEU A 285 -10.60 24.16 10.35
CA LEU A 285 -11.13 23.20 9.40
C LEU A 285 -10.29 21.92 9.45
N PRO A 286 -10.92 20.75 9.35
CA PRO A 286 -10.20 19.53 9.04
C PRO A 286 -9.58 19.66 7.64
N GLY A 287 -8.35 19.17 7.50
CA GLY A 287 -7.61 19.23 6.24
C GLY A 287 -6.78 17.98 6.05
N MET A 288 -6.56 17.61 4.79
CA MET A 288 -5.71 16.50 4.40
C MET A 288 -4.38 17.05 3.87
N ILE A 289 -3.27 16.49 4.35
CA ILE A 289 -1.95 16.85 3.82
C ILE A 289 -1.82 16.27 2.42
N THR A 290 -1.62 17.12 1.43
CA THR A 290 -1.44 16.73 0.03
C THR A 290 0.03 16.57 -0.33
N ASN A 291 0.90 17.37 0.30
CA ASN A 291 2.33 17.36 0.01
C ASN A 291 3.16 17.88 1.20
N VAL A 292 4.33 17.29 1.41
CA VAL A 292 5.28 17.69 2.47
C VAL A 292 6.57 18.17 1.80
N THR A 293 7.02 19.38 2.16
CA THR A 293 8.26 19.98 1.65
C THR A 293 9.19 20.33 2.81
N HIS A 294 10.46 20.66 2.53
CA HIS A 294 11.40 21.09 3.57
C HIS A 294 11.01 22.40 4.28
N PHE A 295 10.10 23.19 3.70
CA PHE A 295 9.70 24.50 4.23
C PHE A 295 8.27 24.54 4.77
N GLY A 296 7.51 23.45 4.67
CA GLY A 296 6.14 23.38 5.16
C GLY A 296 5.37 22.20 4.58
N VAL A 297 4.06 22.19 4.82
CA VAL A 297 3.14 21.21 4.24
C VAL A 297 2.01 21.92 3.50
N PHE A 298 1.58 21.34 2.39
CA PHE A 298 0.39 21.76 1.67
C PHE A 298 -0.79 20.94 2.18
N VAL A 299 -1.87 21.64 2.50
CA VAL A 299 -3.08 21.08 3.09
C VAL A 299 -4.26 21.43 2.19
N ASP A 300 -4.94 20.41 1.71
CA ASP A 300 -6.25 20.57 1.11
C ASP A 300 -7.29 20.65 2.23
N ILE A 301 -8.16 21.65 2.17
CA ILE A 301 -9.29 21.87 3.08
C ILE A 301 -10.63 21.80 2.34
N GLY A 302 -10.63 21.33 1.09
CA GLY A 302 -11.82 21.14 0.27
C GLY A 302 -12.28 22.37 -0.50
N VAL A 303 -11.35 23.30 -0.84
CA VAL A 303 -11.61 24.54 -1.59
C VAL A 303 -10.90 24.60 -2.96
N HIS A 304 -10.49 23.45 -3.49
CA HIS A 304 -9.78 23.30 -4.77
C HIS A 304 -8.44 24.02 -4.89
N GLN A 305 -7.91 24.52 -3.77
CA GLN A 305 -6.63 25.19 -3.69
C GLN A 305 -5.97 24.83 -2.37
N ASP A 306 -4.79 24.20 -2.45
CA ASP A 306 -4.01 23.85 -1.28
C ASP A 306 -3.54 25.10 -0.54
N GLY A 307 -3.63 25.07 0.79
CA GLY A 307 -3.04 26.05 1.69
C GLY A 307 -1.66 25.61 2.17
N LEU A 308 -0.70 26.53 2.22
CA LEU A 308 0.62 26.26 2.77
C LEU A 308 0.64 26.52 4.28
N VAL A 309 0.94 25.48 5.06
CA VAL A 309 1.33 25.60 6.46
C VAL A 309 2.85 25.60 6.53
N HIS A 310 3.44 26.76 6.77
CA HIS A 310 4.89 26.92 6.88
C HIS A 310 5.47 26.09 8.05
N ILE A 311 6.72 25.62 7.94
CA ILE A 311 7.38 24.74 8.92
C ILE A 311 7.30 25.27 10.37
N SER A 312 7.40 26.59 10.54
CA SER A 312 7.31 27.25 11.86
C SER A 312 5.90 27.23 12.48
N GLN A 313 4.88 26.86 11.71
CA GLN A 313 3.48 26.80 12.14
C GLN A 313 2.95 25.36 12.29
N LEU A 314 3.78 24.34 11.99
CA LEU A 314 3.37 22.93 12.08
C LEU A 314 3.19 22.44 13.51
N SER A 315 3.93 23.00 14.46
CA SER A 315 3.89 22.57 15.85
C SER A 315 4.19 23.72 16.80
N ARG A 316 3.84 23.50 18.08
CA ARG A 316 4.22 24.40 19.19
C ARG A 316 5.69 24.22 19.61
N ARG A 317 6.33 23.12 19.19
CA ARG A 317 7.78 22.88 19.37
C ARG A 317 8.53 23.22 18.09
N TYR A 318 9.84 23.42 18.20
CA TYR A 318 10.70 23.54 17.03
C TYR A 318 10.64 22.26 16.19
N VAL A 319 10.39 22.42 14.89
CA VAL A 319 10.34 21.34 13.89
C VAL A 319 11.50 21.56 12.94
N LYS A 320 12.40 20.59 12.85
CA LYS A 320 13.55 20.63 11.94
C LYS A 320 13.18 20.10 10.56
N ASP A 321 12.38 19.04 10.54
CA ASP A 321 11.87 18.41 9.32
C ASP A 321 10.35 18.21 9.47
N PRO A 322 9.52 18.73 8.56
CA PRO A 322 8.07 18.52 8.58
C PRO A 322 7.64 17.05 8.65
N MET A 323 8.44 16.12 8.13
CA MET A 323 8.18 14.68 8.20
C MET A 323 8.21 14.12 9.64
N GLU A 324 8.78 14.85 10.61
CA GLU A 324 8.79 14.44 12.03
C GLU A 324 7.44 14.62 12.73
N VAL A 325 6.54 15.43 12.15
CA VAL A 325 5.27 15.85 12.78
C VAL A 325 4.05 15.63 11.90
N CYS A 326 4.25 15.36 10.61
CA CYS A 326 3.22 15.14 9.63
C CYS A 326 3.48 13.81 8.92
N SER A 327 2.49 12.91 8.92
CA SER A 327 2.50 11.61 8.22
C SER A 327 1.19 11.39 7.51
#